data_AF-A0AAV7KI69-F1
#
_entry.id   AF-A0AAV7KI69-F1
#
_cell.length_a   1.000
_cell.length_b   1.000
_cell.length_c   1.000
_cell.angle_alpha   90.00
_cell.angle_beta   90.00
_cell.angle_gamma   90.00
#
_symmetry.space_group_name_H-M   'P 1'
#
loop_
_entity.id
_entity.type
_entity.pdbx_description
1 polymer ?
#
loop_
_entity_poly.entity_id
_entity_poly.type
_entity_poly.pdbx_seq_one_letter_code
_entity_poly.pdbx_strand_id
1 'polypeptide(L)'
;MDDIPQSSNEARPFKESTIVFEEDFSRVSRKHISELSNKGMRYRLANLRLHLEAVAQREEASPRMISSYLLLLYSQEEHDVSTANISKNVIAGSHGLGNFNRKLSLDSSCFLLDSLEIGKSKYIDLRRILINEDITLPGYNRVAIHRSQICLIDEMEIVEREYPVGIGISYYTLLTHTVNRKISTNTPIDSDDQPLKIRISDGLDGSGSHRVYQQTTSHPDLTTKDFLLFGFKVLSITNHQGKLLWKNSVPNSPFSIRPITILALQENLENVGFLMSTMVNKETEYIENNGLNLINGITVSVQILRSQIDGKMAQILSGAGGACCQFCTTTFEQMHDLTFVQDGFPINRFISDAKIIFEEVDEERFLSLSSNEDLILPMHLYLI
;
A
#
# COMPACT_ATOMS: atom_id res chain seq x y z
N MET A 1 -57.99 -10.10 -23.68
CA MET A 1 -58.91 -10.00 -22.53
C MET A 1 -58.51 -11.10 -21.56
N ASP A 2 -57.27 -11.14 -21.08
CA ASP A 2 -56.52 -10.20 -20.22
C ASP A 2 -56.79 -10.50 -18.75
N ASP A 3 -56.09 -11.53 -18.26
CA ASP A 3 -55.87 -11.81 -16.85
C ASP A 3 -54.54 -11.16 -16.45
N ILE A 4 -54.61 -10.12 -15.61
CA ILE A 4 -53.46 -9.51 -14.93
C ILE A 4 -53.56 -9.92 -13.45
N PRO A 5 -52.57 -10.63 -12.88
CA PRO A 5 -52.51 -10.84 -11.45
C PRO A 5 -52.07 -9.56 -10.74
N GLN A 6 -52.86 -9.13 -9.76
CA GLN A 6 -52.56 -8.01 -8.87
C GLN A 6 -51.33 -8.33 -8.00
N SER A 7 -50.32 -7.48 -8.07
CA SER A 7 -49.18 -7.49 -7.16
C SER A 7 -49.55 -6.85 -5.82
N SER A 8 -49.38 -7.59 -4.72
CA SER A 8 -49.42 -7.06 -3.36
C SER A 8 -48.04 -6.46 -3.02
N ASN A 9 -47.97 -5.13 -3.04
CA ASN A 9 -46.85 -4.37 -2.49
C ASN A 9 -46.94 -4.37 -0.96
N GLU A 10 -46.38 -5.39 -0.31
CA GLU A 10 -46.00 -5.30 1.09
C GLU A 10 -44.54 -4.86 1.18
N ALA A 11 -44.33 -3.58 1.48
CA ALA A 11 -43.02 -3.05 1.81
C ALA A 11 -42.54 -3.70 3.13
N ARG A 12 -41.56 -4.60 3.03
CA ARG A 12 -40.83 -5.09 4.21
C ARG A 12 -39.98 -3.94 4.77
N PRO A 13 -39.98 -3.68 6.08
CA PRO A 13 -39.09 -2.71 6.69
C PRO A 13 -37.64 -3.21 6.54
N PHE A 14 -36.76 -2.33 6.05
CA PHE A 14 -35.32 -2.56 6.04
C PHE A 14 -34.86 -2.78 7.48
N LYS A 15 -34.26 -3.93 7.74
CA LYS A 15 -33.49 -4.19 8.97
C LYS A 15 -32.22 -3.34 8.88
N GLU A 16 -32.09 -2.35 9.76
CA GLU A 16 -30.83 -1.66 10.02
C GLU A 16 -29.76 -2.71 10.38
N SER A 17 -28.77 -2.88 9.52
CA SER A 17 -27.49 -3.46 9.92
C SER A 17 -26.60 -2.32 10.34
N THR A 18 -26.47 -2.13 11.66
CA THR A 18 -25.46 -1.28 12.27
C THR A 18 -24.08 -1.74 11.78
N ILE A 19 -23.40 -0.91 10.99
CA ILE A 19 -21.98 -1.10 10.69
C ILE A 19 -21.22 -0.49 11.87
N VAL A 20 -20.72 -1.34 12.75
CA VAL A 20 -19.78 -0.94 13.80
C VAL A 20 -18.41 -0.79 13.14
N PHE A 21 -17.82 0.40 13.21
CA PHE A 21 -16.40 0.59 12.93
C PHE A 21 -15.60 -0.03 14.09
N GLU A 22 -15.22 -1.30 13.97
CA GLU A 22 -14.13 -1.86 14.77
C GLU A 22 -12.81 -1.51 14.08
N GLU A 23 -12.18 -0.43 14.54
CA GLU A 23 -10.83 -0.04 14.14
C GLU A 23 -9.78 -0.97 14.78
N ASP A 24 -8.96 -1.62 13.96
CA ASP A 24 -7.76 -2.34 14.42
C ASP A 24 -6.49 -1.54 14.13
N PHE A 25 -6.13 -0.62 15.04
CA PHE A 25 -4.85 0.10 15.04
C PHE A 25 -3.92 -0.46 16.12
N SER A 26 -3.30 -1.60 15.85
CA SER A 26 -2.61 -2.44 16.84
C SER A 26 -1.35 -1.85 17.52
N ARG A 27 -0.92 -0.60 17.25
CA ARG A 27 0.27 -0.01 17.91
C ARG A 27 0.20 1.45 18.35
N VAL A 28 -0.96 2.10 18.33
CA VAL A 28 -1.10 3.47 18.88
C VAL A 28 -2.14 3.44 19.99
N SER A 29 -1.75 3.76 21.23
CA SER A 29 -2.61 3.98 22.42
C SER A 29 -4.09 3.67 22.22
N ARG A 30 -4.60 2.56 22.78
CA ARG A 30 -6.02 2.13 22.71
C ARG A 30 -7.05 3.18 23.18
N LYS A 31 -6.59 4.28 23.77
CA LYS A 31 -7.43 5.42 24.13
C LYS A 31 -8.06 6.03 22.89
N HIS A 32 -9.37 6.22 22.94
CA HIS A 32 -10.11 7.00 21.95
C HIS A 32 -9.51 8.41 21.83
N ILE A 33 -9.64 9.08 20.68
CA ILE A 33 -8.98 10.39 20.47
C ILE A 33 -9.42 11.44 21.50
N SER A 34 -10.66 11.34 21.99
CA SER A 34 -11.22 12.21 23.06
C SER A 34 -10.57 12.00 24.43
N GLU A 35 -9.90 10.88 24.65
CA GLU A 35 -9.24 10.53 25.92
C GLU A 35 -7.75 10.90 25.93
N LEU A 36 -7.24 11.42 24.81
CA LEU A 36 -5.85 11.83 24.69
C LEU A 36 -5.64 13.25 25.26
N SER A 37 -4.45 13.48 25.83
CA SER A 37 -4.02 14.84 26.13
C SER A 37 -3.91 15.66 24.84
N ASN A 38 -3.98 16.99 24.94
CA ASN A 38 -3.78 17.89 23.80
C ASN A 38 -2.49 17.61 23.01
N LYS A 39 -1.42 17.18 23.69
CA LYS A 39 -0.16 16.76 23.04
C LYS A 39 -0.32 15.45 22.26
N GLY A 40 -1.03 14.48 22.82
CA GLY A 40 -1.31 13.19 22.18
C GLY A 40 -2.22 13.33 20.95
N MET A 41 -3.27 14.16 21.04
CA MET A 41 -4.14 14.47 19.89
C MET A 41 -3.36 15.14 18.74
N ARG A 42 -2.51 16.13 19.04
CA ARG A 42 -1.67 16.79 18.04
C ARG A 42 -0.73 15.82 17.31
N TYR A 43 -0.17 14.84 18.02
CA TYR A 43 0.69 13.83 17.42
C TYR A 43 -0.09 12.90 16.48
N ARG A 44 -1.27 12.41 16.91
CA ARG A 44 -2.13 11.56 16.08
C ARG A 44 -2.65 12.26 14.83
N LEU A 45 -3.04 13.52 14.96
CA LEU A 45 -3.61 14.31 13.87
C LEU A 45 -2.55 15.00 12.99
N ALA A 46 -1.25 14.79 13.25
CA ALA A 46 -0.17 15.45 12.51
C ALA A 46 -0.21 15.13 11.01
N ASN A 47 -0.46 13.88 10.63
CA ASN A 47 -0.57 13.47 9.23
C ASN A 47 -1.79 14.08 8.54
N LEU A 48 -2.95 14.06 9.20
CA LEU A 48 -4.17 14.68 8.68
C LEU A 48 -3.97 16.19 8.48
N ARG A 49 -3.34 16.86 9.46
CA ARG A 49 -3.03 18.29 9.37
C ARG A 49 -2.09 18.60 8.19
N LEU A 50 -1.01 17.83 8.00
CA LEU A 50 -0.09 18.04 6.87
C LEU A 50 -0.80 17.85 5.51
N HIS A 51 -1.69 16.86 5.40
CA HIS A 51 -2.50 16.69 4.19
C HIS A 51 -3.48 17.84 3.96
N LEU A 52 -4.17 18.29 5.02
CA LEU A 52 -5.06 19.44 4.96
C LEU A 52 -4.32 20.73 4.56
N GLU A 53 -3.11 20.94 5.08
CA GLU A 53 -2.25 22.08 4.73
C GLU A 53 -1.80 22.02 3.26
N ALA A 54 -1.42 20.83 2.75
CA ALA A 54 -1.04 20.65 1.35
C ALA A 54 -2.21 20.90 0.38
N VAL A 55 -3.41 20.40 0.71
CA VAL A 55 -4.63 20.65 -0.08
C VAL A 55 -5.01 22.12 -0.03
N ALA A 56 -4.99 22.71 1.16
CA ALA A 56 -5.29 24.13 1.34
C ALA A 56 -4.38 25.02 0.51
N GLN A 57 -3.06 24.76 0.52
CA GLN A 57 -2.11 25.49 -0.30
C GLN A 57 -2.38 25.34 -1.81
N ARG A 58 -2.73 24.12 -2.26
CA ARG A 58 -3.04 23.84 -3.67
C ARG A 58 -4.30 24.54 -4.16
N GLU A 59 -5.33 24.57 -3.32
CA GLU A 59 -6.64 25.13 -3.66
C GLU A 59 -6.76 26.62 -3.31
N GLU A 60 -5.67 27.27 -2.92
CA GLU A 60 -5.66 28.66 -2.43
C GLU A 60 -6.69 28.89 -1.31
N ALA A 61 -6.90 27.87 -0.47
CA ALA A 61 -7.87 27.84 0.62
C ALA A 61 -7.17 27.80 1.98
N SER A 62 -7.92 28.01 3.06
CA SER A 62 -7.38 27.80 4.41
C SER A 62 -7.52 26.33 4.85
N PRO A 63 -6.58 25.76 5.63
CA PRO A 63 -6.71 24.41 6.17
C PRO A 63 -7.99 24.22 6.98
N ARG A 64 -8.45 25.30 7.63
CA ARG A 64 -9.72 25.34 8.36
C ARG A 64 -10.92 25.15 7.43
N MET A 65 -10.92 25.79 6.25
CA MET A 65 -11.97 25.64 5.25
C MET A 65 -12.01 24.21 4.69
N ILE A 66 -10.84 23.63 4.37
CA ILE A 66 -10.75 22.22 3.93
C ILE A 66 -11.24 21.27 5.03
N SER A 67 -10.85 21.50 6.29
CA SER A 67 -11.28 20.68 7.43
C SER A 67 -12.79 20.77 7.66
N SER A 68 -13.37 21.98 7.61
CA SER A 68 -14.81 22.18 7.73
C SER A 68 -15.56 21.56 6.56
N TYR A 69 -14.98 21.57 5.37
CA TYR A 69 -15.55 20.85 4.24
C TYR A 69 -15.55 19.34 4.48
N LEU A 70 -14.43 18.74 4.90
CA LEU A 70 -14.38 17.31 5.23
C LEU A 70 -15.33 16.92 6.37
N LEU A 71 -15.45 17.75 7.41
CA LEU A 71 -16.39 17.57 8.51
C LEU A 71 -17.85 17.67 8.06
N LEU A 72 -18.16 18.58 7.13
CA LEU A 72 -19.47 18.63 6.49
C LEU A 72 -19.77 17.31 5.78
N LEU A 73 -18.82 16.78 5.01
CA LEU A 73 -18.99 15.51 4.31
C LEU A 73 -19.23 14.34 5.28
N TYR A 74 -18.40 14.24 6.32
CA TYR A 74 -18.52 13.20 7.34
C TYR A 74 -19.84 13.29 8.13
N SER A 75 -20.24 14.50 8.55
CA SER A 75 -21.50 14.71 9.27
C SER A 75 -22.74 14.38 8.46
N GLN A 76 -22.65 14.46 7.13
CA GLN A 76 -23.74 14.07 6.23
C GLN A 76 -23.83 12.56 6.05
N GLU A 77 -22.72 11.82 6.13
CA GLU A 77 -22.72 10.35 6.16
C GLU A 77 -23.34 9.81 7.46
N GLU A 78 -23.11 10.47 8.60
CA GLU A 78 -23.64 10.09 9.92
C GLU A 78 -25.01 10.71 10.26
N HIS A 79 -25.62 11.46 9.32
CA HIS A 79 -26.84 12.25 9.54
C HIS A 79 -26.76 13.22 10.76
N ASP A 80 -25.57 13.69 11.12
CA ASP A 80 -25.35 14.66 12.19
C ASP A 80 -25.56 16.10 11.70
N VAL A 81 -26.81 16.56 11.82
CA VAL A 81 -27.26 17.90 11.44
C VAL A 81 -26.49 19.01 12.19
N SER A 82 -26.04 18.76 13.41
CA SER A 82 -25.33 19.76 14.23
C SER A 82 -23.94 20.04 13.68
N THR A 83 -23.16 18.98 13.42
CA THR A 83 -21.81 19.10 12.85
C THR A 83 -21.84 19.66 11.43
N ALA A 84 -22.87 19.33 10.65
CA ALA A 84 -23.10 19.91 9.32
C ALA A 84 -23.31 21.44 9.40
N ASN A 85 -24.15 21.90 10.32
CA ASN A 85 -24.44 23.33 10.49
C ASN A 85 -23.22 24.13 10.98
N ILE A 86 -22.42 23.58 11.90
CA ILE A 86 -21.16 24.20 12.35
C ILE A 86 -20.19 24.34 11.17
N SER A 87 -20.07 23.30 10.36
CA SER A 87 -19.19 23.29 9.19
C SER A 87 -19.62 24.31 8.13
N LYS A 88 -20.93 24.39 7.85
CA LYS A 88 -21.53 25.42 6.97
C LYS A 88 -21.23 26.83 7.46
N ASN A 89 -21.37 27.08 8.77
CA ASN A 89 -21.10 28.39 9.37
C ASN A 89 -19.63 28.79 9.29
N VAL A 90 -18.68 27.85 9.37
CA VAL A 90 -17.24 28.15 9.20
C VAL A 90 -16.91 28.45 7.74
N ILE A 91 -17.53 27.73 6.80
CA ILE A 91 -17.38 27.97 5.35
C ILE A 91 -17.95 29.35 4.99
N ALA A 92 -19.13 29.69 5.52
CA ALA A 92 -19.77 30.99 5.34
C ALA A 92 -18.98 32.12 6.04
N GLY A 93 -18.59 31.97 7.30
CA GLY A 93 -17.85 33.00 8.05
C GLY A 93 -16.49 33.41 7.47
N SER A 94 -16.00 32.72 6.44
CA SER A 94 -14.77 33.02 5.70
C SER A 94 -14.97 34.05 4.56
N HIS A 95 -16.14 34.72 4.49
CA HIS A 95 -16.57 35.71 3.47
C HIS A 95 -15.70 37.00 3.37
N GLY A 96 -14.43 36.85 2.96
CA GLY A 96 -13.58 37.92 2.44
C GLY A 96 -13.07 37.68 1.01
N LEU A 97 -13.36 36.53 0.41
CA LEU A 97 -12.91 36.16 -0.93
C LEU A 97 -14.14 36.08 -1.84
N GLY A 98 -14.23 37.03 -2.78
CA GLY A 98 -15.36 37.19 -3.70
C GLY A 98 -15.63 35.97 -4.58
N ASN A 99 -16.72 36.02 -5.37
CA ASN A 99 -17.23 35.02 -6.31
C ASN A 99 -16.16 34.13 -6.99
N PHE A 100 -15.60 33.18 -6.25
CA PHE A 100 -14.86 32.06 -6.81
C PHE A 100 -15.93 31.08 -7.27
N ASN A 101 -16.01 30.88 -8.58
CA ASN A 101 -16.68 29.71 -9.13
C ASN A 101 -15.93 28.49 -8.55
N ARG A 102 -16.44 27.85 -7.48
CA ARG A 102 -15.75 26.80 -6.70
C ARG A 102 -15.79 25.46 -7.43
N LYS A 103 -15.26 25.46 -8.65
CA LYS A 103 -15.12 24.26 -9.45
C LYS A 103 -13.81 23.58 -9.06
N LEU A 104 -13.91 22.44 -8.38
CA LEU A 104 -12.72 21.65 -8.06
C LEU A 104 -12.06 21.16 -9.35
N SER A 105 -10.73 21.15 -9.35
CA SER A 105 -9.96 20.59 -10.46
C SER A 105 -10.14 19.06 -10.51
N LEU A 106 -9.75 18.44 -11.64
CA LEU A 106 -9.74 16.99 -11.75
C LEU A 106 -8.78 16.36 -10.74
N ASP A 107 -7.63 16.98 -10.50
CA ASP A 107 -6.65 16.47 -9.54
C ASP A 107 -7.16 16.52 -8.10
N SER A 108 -7.80 17.63 -7.72
CA SER A 108 -8.38 17.81 -6.37
C SER A 108 -9.50 16.81 -6.15
N SER A 109 -10.27 16.51 -7.21
CA SER A 109 -11.34 15.52 -7.17
C SER A 109 -10.80 14.08 -7.08
N CYS A 110 -9.70 13.76 -7.78
CA CYS A 110 -8.99 12.48 -7.61
C CYS A 110 -8.48 12.33 -6.18
N PHE A 111 -7.81 13.36 -5.66
CA PHE A 111 -7.32 13.37 -4.29
C PHE A 111 -8.44 13.17 -3.26
N LEU A 112 -9.60 13.81 -3.47
CA LEU A 112 -10.77 13.66 -2.62
C LEU A 112 -11.31 12.22 -2.65
N LEU A 113 -11.43 11.62 -3.84
CA LEU A 113 -11.86 10.22 -3.99
C LEU A 113 -10.95 9.27 -3.19
N ASP A 114 -9.63 9.45 -3.32
CA ASP A 114 -8.64 8.55 -2.72
C ASP A 114 -8.52 8.78 -1.21
N SER A 115 -8.57 10.03 -0.76
CA SER A 115 -8.41 10.36 0.67
C SER A 115 -9.63 10.02 1.51
N LEU A 116 -10.82 9.96 0.89
CA LEU A 116 -12.08 9.62 1.56
C LEU A 116 -12.55 8.20 1.25
N GLU A 117 -11.80 7.45 0.43
CA GLU A 117 -12.13 6.08 0.03
C GLU A 117 -13.56 5.94 -0.54
N ILE A 118 -14.04 6.98 -1.23
CA ILE A 118 -15.42 7.01 -1.74
C ILE A 118 -15.51 6.39 -3.14
N GLY A 119 -16.42 5.43 -3.29
CA GLY A 119 -16.73 4.82 -4.57
C GLY A 119 -17.55 5.72 -5.50
N LYS A 120 -17.77 5.27 -6.75
CA LYS A 120 -18.53 5.98 -7.79
C LYS A 120 -19.89 6.50 -7.32
N SER A 121 -20.69 5.66 -6.67
CA SER A 121 -22.04 6.04 -6.21
C SER A 121 -21.96 7.19 -5.21
N LYS A 122 -21.15 7.03 -4.15
CA LYS A 122 -20.93 8.05 -3.13
C LYS A 122 -20.44 9.37 -3.74
N TYR A 123 -19.54 9.32 -4.72
CA TYR A 123 -19.07 10.53 -5.41
C TYR A 123 -20.18 11.23 -6.22
N ILE A 124 -21.05 10.48 -6.89
CA ILE A 124 -22.19 11.04 -7.62
C ILE A 124 -23.17 11.71 -6.67
N ASP A 125 -23.46 11.09 -5.53
CA ASP A 125 -24.34 11.65 -4.50
C ASP A 125 -23.73 12.90 -3.87
N LEU A 126 -22.45 12.84 -3.51
CA LEU A 126 -21.66 13.99 -3.05
C LEU A 126 -21.73 15.16 -4.04
N ARG A 127 -21.53 14.89 -5.33
CA ARG A 127 -21.63 15.91 -6.38
C ARG A 127 -23.02 16.54 -6.45
N ARG A 128 -24.10 15.77 -6.29
CA ARG A 128 -25.48 16.30 -6.28
C ARG A 128 -25.73 17.20 -5.09
N ILE A 129 -25.22 16.82 -3.92
CA ILE A 129 -25.36 17.60 -2.69
C ILE A 129 -24.64 18.94 -2.82
N LEU A 130 -23.41 18.94 -3.32
CA LEU A 130 -22.55 20.12 -3.39
C LEU A 130 -22.93 21.14 -4.45
N ILE A 131 -23.62 20.71 -5.52
CA ILE A 131 -24.18 21.63 -6.51
C ILE A 131 -25.13 22.64 -5.86
N ASN A 132 -25.83 22.25 -4.80
CA ASN A 132 -26.73 23.14 -4.05
C ASN A 132 -25.99 24.16 -3.18
N GLU A 133 -24.67 24.03 -3.03
CA GLU A 133 -23.81 24.84 -2.16
C GLU A 133 -22.76 25.61 -3.00
N ASP A 134 -23.04 25.85 -4.28
CA ASP A 134 -22.16 26.52 -5.25
C ASP A 134 -20.78 25.87 -5.47
N ILE A 135 -20.62 24.59 -5.11
CA ILE A 135 -19.40 23.81 -5.34
C ILE A 135 -19.63 22.82 -6.48
N THR A 136 -18.88 22.98 -7.56
CA THR A 136 -19.02 22.12 -8.74
C THR A 136 -17.91 21.08 -8.81
N LEU A 137 -18.22 19.84 -8.49
CA LEU A 137 -17.32 18.72 -8.78
C LEU A 137 -17.37 18.33 -10.28
N PRO A 138 -16.24 17.95 -10.90
CA PRO A 138 -16.22 17.33 -12.22
C PRO A 138 -17.05 16.04 -12.25
N GLY A 139 -17.57 15.68 -13.43
CA GLY A 139 -18.27 14.40 -13.59
C GLY A 139 -17.35 13.21 -13.35
N TYR A 140 -17.85 12.17 -12.68
CA TYR A 140 -17.06 11.00 -12.27
C TYR A 140 -16.22 10.41 -13.40
N ASN A 141 -16.81 10.20 -14.59
CA ASN A 141 -16.09 9.61 -15.72
C ASN A 141 -14.85 10.42 -16.12
N ARG A 142 -14.90 11.76 -16.02
CA ARG A 142 -13.73 12.61 -16.29
C ARG A 142 -12.66 12.44 -15.23
N VAL A 143 -13.07 12.34 -13.96
CA VAL A 143 -12.14 12.09 -12.84
C VAL A 143 -11.52 10.71 -12.98
N ALA A 144 -12.30 9.69 -13.35
CA ALA A 144 -11.80 8.32 -13.55
C ALA A 144 -10.77 8.24 -14.69
N ILE A 145 -11.05 8.86 -15.85
CA ILE A 145 -10.09 8.96 -16.97
C ILE A 145 -8.84 9.73 -16.54
N HIS A 146 -9.02 10.86 -15.85
CA HIS A 146 -7.88 11.64 -15.37
C HIS A 146 -7.06 10.87 -14.34
N ARG A 147 -7.72 10.12 -13.43
CA ARG A 147 -7.06 9.25 -12.45
C ARG A 147 -6.23 8.18 -13.13
N SER A 148 -6.76 7.50 -14.16
CA SER A 148 -5.97 6.52 -14.91
C SER A 148 -4.79 7.19 -15.62
N GLN A 149 -4.96 8.41 -16.14
CA GLN A 149 -3.91 9.22 -16.77
C GLN A 149 -2.85 9.79 -15.81
N ILE A 150 -3.17 9.97 -14.53
CA ILE A 150 -2.17 10.35 -13.53
C ILE A 150 -1.47 9.11 -12.98
N CYS A 151 -2.22 8.01 -12.84
CA CYS A 151 -1.70 6.75 -12.34
C CYS A 151 -0.92 5.97 -13.41
N LEU A 152 -0.93 6.43 -14.68
CA LEU A 152 -0.47 5.74 -15.90
C LEU A 152 0.47 4.58 -15.61
N ILE A 153 -0.18 3.42 -15.57
CA ILE A 153 0.39 2.08 -15.64
C ILE A 153 0.36 1.65 -17.14
N ASP A 154 0.16 2.56 -18.09
CA ASP A 154 -0.17 2.22 -19.49
C ASP A 154 0.91 1.40 -20.22
N GLU A 155 2.14 1.37 -19.71
CA GLU A 155 3.22 0.50 -20.19
C GLU A 155 3.52 -0.69 -19.26
N MET A 156 2.86 -0.79 -18.11
CA MET A 156 3.10 -1.83 -17.12
C MET A 156 2.02 -2.88 -17.29
N GLU A 157 2.41 -3.99 -17.93
CA GLU A 157 1.58 -5.16 -18.06
C GLU A 157 1.19 -5.65 -16.66
N ILE A 158 -0.09 -5.47 -16.30
CA ILE A 158 -0.67 -6.18 -15.17
C ILE A 158 -0.82 -7.61 -15.63
N VAL A 159 0.04 -8.47 -15.09
CA VAL A 159 0.01 -9.89 -15.41
C VAL A 159 -1.05 -10.52 -14.52
N GLU A 160 -2.22 -10.79 -15.10
CA GLU A 160 -3.18 -11.73 -14.52
C GLU A 160 -2.56 -13.13 -14.59
N ARG A 161 -2.58 -13.85 -13.47
CA ARG A 161 -2.06 -15.21 -13.41
C ARG A 161 -3.19 -16.19 -13.17
N GLU A 162 -3.18 -17.27 -13.95
CA GLU A 162 -4.09 -18.39 -13.75
C GLU A 162 -3.66 -19.25 -12.56
N TYR A 163 -2.34 -19.37 -12.33
CA TYR A 163 -1.81 -20.00 -11.12
C TYR A 163 -0.42 -19.45 -10.74
N PRO A 164 -0.19 -19.08 -9.47
CA PRO A 164 -1.22 -18.81 -8.47
C PRO A 164 -2.12 -17.65 -8.90
N VAL A 165 -3.43 -17.72 -8.59
CA VAL A 165 -4.36 -16.67 -9.01
C VAL A 165 -4.03 -15.37 -8.30
N GLY A 166 -3.88 -14.31 -9.08
CA GLY A 166 -3.59 -12.99 -8.56
C GLY A 166 -3.24 -12.01 -9.64
N ILE A 167 -2.79 -10.86 -9.19
CA ILE A 167 -2.32 -9.77 -10.05
C ILE A 167 -0.90 -9.40 -9.65
N GLY A 168 -0.09 -9.11 -10.64
CA GLY A 168 1.27 -8.66 -10.45
C GLY A 168 1.67 -7.63 -11.48
N ILE A 169 2.70 -6.86 -11.15
CA ILE A 169 3.39 -5.95 -12.04
C ILE A 169 4.89 -6.21 -11.94
N SER A 170 5.65 -5.95 -13.01
CA SER A 170 7.11 -5.99 -12.92
C SER A 170 7.61 -5.03 -11.83
N TYR A 171 8.47 -5.55 -10.96
CA TYR A 171 9.19 -4.79 -9.95
C TYR A 171 9.97 -3.65 -10.61
N TYR A 172 10.78 -3.98 -11.61
CA TYR A 172 11.63 -3.04 -12.36
C TYR A 172 10.80 -1.90 -12.94
N THR A 173 9.71 -2.23 -13.64
CA THR A 173 8.85 -1.23 -14.27
C THR A 173 8.20 -0.33 -13.22
N LEU A 174 7.67 -0.90 -12.13
CA LEU A 174 7.03 -0.13 -11.06
C LEU A 174 8.01 0.76 -10.30
N LEU A 175 9.21 0.27 -10.04
CA LEU A 175 10.28 1.04 -9.43
C LEU A 175 10.71 2.19 -10.34
N THR A 176 10.95 1.92 -11.63
CA THR A 176 11.33 2.92 -12.64
C THR A 176 10.33 4.07 -12.68
N HIS A 177 9.05 3.75 -12.82
CA HIS A 177 7.98 4.76 -12.85
C HIS A 177 7.91 5.54 -11.53
N THR A 178 7.97 4.85 -10.39
CA THR A 178 7.93 5.49 -9.06
C THR A 178 9.07 6.49 -8.89
N VAL A 179 10.29 6.11 -9.29
CA VAL A 179 11.48 6.96 -9.20
C VAL A 179 11.38 8.14 -10.16
N ASN A 180 11.05 7.91 -11.43
CA ASN A 180 10.88 8.97 -12.44
C ASN A 180 9.90 10.04 -11.94
N ARG A 181 8.78 9.61 -11.36
CA ARG A 181 7.79 10.51 -10.80
C ARG A 181 8.30 11.29 -9.60
N LYS A 182 9.04 10.66 -8.68
CA LYS A 182 9.62 11.37 -7.52
C LYS A 182 10.61 12.44 -7.95
N ILE A 183 11.44 12.13 -8.95
CA ILE A 183 12.40 13.07 -9.52
C ILE A 183 11.66 14.22 -10.20
N SER A 184 10.70 13.92 -11.09
CA SER A 184 9.98 14.95 -11.85
C SER A 184 9.11 15.88 -11.00
N THR A 185 8.50 15.39 -9.92
CA THR A 185 7.59 16.22 -9.11
C THR A 185 8.27 16.94 -7.94
N ASN A 186 9.34 16.40 -7.37
CA ASN A 186 9.83 16.86 -6.06
C ASN A 186 11.25 17.39 -6.06
N THR A 187 12.05 17.12 -7.10
CA THR A 187 13.49 17.41 -7.03
C THR A 187 14.03 17.62 -8.44
N PRO A 188 14.14 18.87 -8.93
CA PRO A 188 14.93 19.12 -10.13
C PRO A 188 16.36 18.63 -9.86
N ILE A 189 16.82 17.67 -10.65
CA ILE A 189 18.16 17.09 -10.53
C ILE A 189 19.05 17.81 -11.53
N ASP A 190 20.06 18.49 -11.02
CA ASP A 190 21.09 19.12 -11.85
C ASP A 190 22.06 18.05 -12.39
N SER A 191 22.73 18.35 -13.49
CA SER A 191 23.75 17.45 -14.07
C SER A 191 24.84 17.07 -13.06
N ASP A 192 25.18 18.00 -12.16
CA ASP A 192 26.24 17.85 -11.16
C ASP A 192 25.84 16.89 -10.01
N ASP A 193 24.55 16.56 -9.90
CA ASP A 193 24.04 15.61 -8.90
C ASP A 193 24.12 14.14 -9.36
N GLN A 194 24.69 13.85 -10.53
CA GLN A 194 24.86 12.47 -11.04
C GLN A 194 26.23 11.88 -10.71
N PRO A 195 26.39 10.54 -10.57
CA PRO A 195 25.34 9.52 -10.57
C PRO A 195 24.48 9.54 -9.30
N LEU A 196 23.25 9.04 -9.43
CA LEU A 196 22.31 8.94 -8.32
C LEU A 196 22.35 7.55 -7.67
N LYS A 197 22.06 7.54 -6.37
CA LYS A 197 21.85 6.33 -5.57
C LYS A 197 20.48 6.38 -4.90
N ILE A 198 19.73 5.32 -5.07
CA ILE A 198 18.37 5.16 -4.54
C ILE A 198 18.40 4.09 -3.47
N ARG A 199 17.80 4.38 -2.33
CA ARG A 199 17.56 3.38 -1.28
C ARG A 199 16.09 3.04 -1.27
N ILE A 200 15.77 1.76 -1.37
CA ILE A 200 14.41 1.25 -1.25
C ILE A 200 14.33 0.25 -0.11
N SER A 201 13.12 0.06 0.40
CA SER A 201 12.79 -0.99 1.34
C SER A 201 11.63 -1.78 0.75
N ASP A 202 11.79 -3.09 0.65
CA ASP A 202 10.78 -4.02 0.17
C ASP A 202 10.45 -5.03 1.26
N GLY A 203 9.39 -5.78 1.00
CA GLY A 203 9.04 -6.95 1.78
C GLY A 203 7.65 -7.46 1.43
N LEU A 204 7.22 -8.39 2.24
CA LEU A 204 6.09 -9.24 1.92
C LEU A 204 5.37 -9.64 3.20
N ASP A 205 4.06 -9.83 3.09
CA ASP A 205 3.21 -10.11 4.23
C ASP A 205 2.04 -11.02 3.82
N GLY A 206 1.58 -11.83 4.77
CA GLY A 206 0.38 -12.65 4.64
C GLY A 206 -0.83 -11.90 5.18
N SER A 207 -1.94 -11.93 4.46
CA SER A 207 -3.22 -11.40 4.92
C SER A 207 -4.27 -12.49 4.87
N GLY A 208 -4.66 -13.01 6.04
CA GLY A 208 -5.60 -14.12 6.15
C GLY A 208 -6.96 -13.75 6.71
N SER A 209 -7.85 -14.74 6.79
CA SER A 209 -9.21 -14.61 7.34
C SER A 209 -10.14 -13.67 6.57
N HIS A 210 -9.90 -13.52 5.28
CA HIS A 210 -10.80 -12.81 4.38
C HIS A 210 -12.09 -13.60 4.16
N ARG A 211 -13.15 -12.89 3.80
CA ARG A 211 -14.42 -13.53 3.44
C ARG A 211 -14.24 -14.28 2.12
N VAL A 212 -14.61 -15.55 2.12
CA VAL A 212 -14.68 -16.35 0.91
C VAL A 212 -15.99 -16.03 0.21
N TYR A 213 -15.88 -15.47 -0.99
CA TYR A 213 -17.03 -15.24 -1.85
C TYR A 213 -17.36 -16.52 -2.63
N GLN A 214 -18.62 -16.73 -2.99
CA GLN A 214 -19.03 -17.84 -3.85
C GLN A 214 -18.46 -17.62 -5.25
N GLN A 215 -17.26 -18.12 -5.48
CA GLN A 215 -16.57 -18.02 -6.76
C GLN A 215 -16.72 -19.34 -7.51
N THR A 216 -17.24 -19.28 -8.74
CA THR A 216 -17.08 -20.36 -9.71
C THR A 216 -15.66 -20.24 -10.27
N THR A 217 -14.71 -20.93 -9.66
CA THR A 217 -13.33 -21.01 -10.15
C THR A 217 -13.11 -22.32 -10.91
N SER A 218 -12.23 -22.32 -11.89
CA SER A 218 -11.69 -23.55 -12.51
C SER A 218 -10.74 -24.31 -11.58
N HIS A 219 -10.30 -23.68 -10.48
CA HIS A 219 -9.32 -24.21 -9.53
C HIS A 219 -9.99 -24.46 -8.16
N PRO A 220 -10.37 -25.70 -7.83
CA PRO A 220 -11.16 -26.03 -6.64
C PRO A 220 -10.43 -25.73 -5.32
N ASP A 221 -9.10 -25.70 -5.33
CA ASP A 221 -8.26 -25.40 -4.16
C ASP A 221 -8.03 -23.90 -3.97
N LEU A 222 -8.49 -23.06 -4.91
CA LEU A 222 -8.31 -21.62 -4.81
C LEU A 222 -9.26 -21.05 -3.76
N THR A 223 -8.69 -20.35 -2.78
CA THR A 223 -9.45 -19.64 -1.77
C THR A 223 -9.02 -18.19 -1.70
N THR A 224 -10.01 -17.28 -1.67
CA THR A 224 -9.80 -15.85 -1.37
C THR A 224 -9.69 -15.58 0.12
N LYS A 225 -9.56 -16.62 0.94
CA LYS A 225 -9.40 -16.51 2.40
C LYS A 225 -8.05 -15.89 2.79
N ASP A 226 -7.01 -16.23 2.04
CA ASP A 226 -5.63 -15.86 2.37
C ASP A 226 -4.96 -15.25 1.13
N PHE A 227 -4.24 -14.16 1.35
CA PHE A 227 -3.48 -13.46 0.33
C PHE A 227 -2.02 -13.31 0.76
N LEU A 228 -1.13 -13.41 -0.22
CA LEU A 228 0.26 -13.05 -0.10
C LEU A 228 0.47 -11.73 -0.85
N LEU A 229 1.00 -10.73 -0.14
CA LEU A 229 1.24 -9.40 -0.69
C LEU A 229 2.74 -9.11 -0.74
N PHE A 230 3.18 -8.47 -1.83
CA PHE A 230 4.54 -7.95 -1.96
C PHE A 230 4.49 -6.49 -2.36
N GLY A 231 5.37 -5.68 -1.79
CA GLY A 231 5.50 -4.29 -2.16
C GLY A 231 6.81 -3.67 -1.73
N PHE A 232 7.02 -2.43 -2.15
CA PHE A 232 8.21 -1.67 -1.79
C PHE A 232 7.87 -0.20 -1.52
N LYS A 233 8.86 0.51 -0.99
CA LYS A 233 8.84 1.96 -0.83
C LYS A 233 10.22 2.54 -1.11
N VAL A 234 10.23 3.73 -1.71
CA VAL A 234 11.46 4.51 -1.85
C VAL A 234 11.73 5.25 -0.54
N LEU A 235 12.93 5.08 0.01
CA LEU A 235 13.35 5.71 1.27
C LEU A 235 14.07 7.03 1.03
N SER A 236 15.02 7.05 0.09
CA SER A 236 15.83 8.24 -0.20
C SER A 236 16.48 8.18 -1.58
N ILE A 237 16.81 9.37 -2.10
CA ILE A 237 17.64 9.57 -3.28
C ILE A 237 18.82 10.46 -2.87
N THR A 238 20.04 10.02 -3.17
CA THR A 238 21.29 10.73 -2.89
C THR A 238 22.13 10.85 -4.16
N ASN A 239 23.00 11.86 -4.26
CA ASN A 239 24.00 11.92 -5.32
C ASN A 239 25.28 11.14 -4.96
N HIS A 240 26.25 11.14 -5.87
CA HIS A 240 27.56 10.48 -5.72
C HIS A 240 28.40 11.02 -4.55
N GLN A 241 28.16 12.26 -4.11
CA GLN A 241 28.83 12.88 -2.96
C GLN A 241 28.15 12.53 -1.63
N GLY A 242 27.06 11.76 -1.67
CA GLY A 242 26.23 11.45 -0.50
C GLY A 242 25.30 12.59 -0.08
N LYS A 243 25.17 13.66 -0.87
CA LYS A 243 24.17 14.72 -0.63
C LYS A 243 22.77 14.13 -0.79
N LEU A 244 21.92 14.38 0.19
CA LEU A 244 20.52 13.96 0.18
C LEU A 244 19.70 14.89 -0.72
N LEU A 245 19.14 14.33 -1.79
CA LEU A 245 18.30 15.08 -2.73
C LEU A 245 16.82 14.93 -2.39
N TRP A 246 16.41 13.73 -1.98
CA TRP A 246 15.05 13.46 -1.54
C TRP A 246 15.01 12.41 -0.43
N LYS A 247 14.07 12.54 0.51
CA LYS A 247 13.81 11.57 1.57
C LYS A 247 12.33 11.41 1.82
N ASN A 248 11.89 10.17 2.01
CA ASN A 248 10.55 9.90 2.48
C ASN A 248 10.39 10.35 3.94
N SER A 249 9.51 11.33 4.18
CA SER A 249 9.22 11.85 5.52
C SER A 249 8.37 10.89 6.36
N VAL A 250 7.63 9.98 5.72
CA VAL A 250 6.70 9.04 6.37
C VAL A 250 6.89 7.62 5.83
N PRO A 251 8.09 7.02 6.02
CA PRO A 251 8.42 5.72 5.42
C PRO A 251 7.57 4.56 5.96
N ASN A 252 6.90 4.72 7.10
CA ASN A 252 6.04 3.68 7.69
C ASN A 252 4.54 3.92 7.42
N SER A 253 4.21 4.91 6.59
CA SER A 253 2.83 5.16 6.17
C SER A 253 2.40 4.13 5.11
N PRO A 254 1.17 3.59 5.15
CA PRO A 254 0.66 2.74 4.08
C PRO A 254 0.64 3.46 2.73
N PHE A 255 0.46 4.78 2.70
CA PHE A 255 0.48 5.60 1.48
C PHE A 255 1.87 5.67 0.81
N SER A 256 2.93 5.32 1.54
CA SER A 256 4.29 5.26 1.02
C SER A 256 4.61 3.96 0.29
N ILE A 257 3.79 2.92 0.48
CA ILE A 257 4.02 1.59 -0.10
C ILE A 257 3.47 1.57 -1.53
N ARG A 258 4.17 0.83 -2.39
CA ARG A 258 3.78 0.53 -3.76
C ARG A 258 3.56 -0.99 -3.85
N PRO A 259 2.31 -1.46 -3.97
CA PRO A 259 2.05 -2.88 -4.12
C PRO A 259 2.56 -3.33 -5.48
N ILE A 260 3.27 -4.45 -5.50
CA ILE A 260 3.75 -5.10 -6.71
C ILE A 260 2.84 -6.28 -7.04
N THR A 261 2.52 -7.11 -6.06
CA THR A 261 1.67 -8.26 -6.30
C THR A 261 0.76 -8.58 -5.13
N ILE A 262 -0.38 -9.17 -5.47
CA ILE A 262 -1.36 -9.73 -4.56
C ILE A 262 -1.75 -11.09 -5.15
N LEU A 263 -1.41 -12.16 -4.44
CA LEU A 263 -1.67 -13.54 -4.84
C LEU A 263 -2.63 -14.17 -3.84
N ALA A 264 -3.65 -14.89 -4.31
CA ALA A 264 -4.57 -15.67 -3.48
C ALA A 264 -3.89 -16.95 -2.98
N LEU A 265 -2.92 -16.77 -2.08
CA LEU A 265 -2.06 -17.81 -1.53
C LEU A 265 -1.94 -17.66 -0.02
N GLN A 266 -1.86 -18.80 0.67
CA GLN A 266 -1.50 -18.83 2.07
C GLN A 266 -0.02 -18.51 2.27
N GLU A 267 0.30 -17.80 3.33
CA GLU A 267 1.66 -17.53 3.78
C GLU A 267 2.32 -18.81 4.34
N ASN A 268 3.07 -19.51 3.49
CA ASN A 268 3.86 -20.69 3.82
C ASN A 268 5.17 -20.71 3.01
N LEU A 269 6.10 -21.60 3.37
CA LEU A 269 7.44 -21.68 2.75
C LEU A 269 7.39 -21.83 1.23
N GLU A 270 6.53 -22.69 0.73
CA GLU A 270 6.37 -22.96 -0.70
C GLU A 270 5.91 -21.72 -1.47
N ASN A 271 4.82 -21.11 -1.01
CA ASN A 271 4.20 -19.96 -1.68
C ASN A 271 5.10 -18.73 -1.63
N VAL A 272 5.80 -18.54 -0.50
CA VAL A 272 6.80 -17.48 -0.36
C VAL A 272 7.99 -17.74 -1.28
N GLY A 273 8.52 -18.97 -1.30
CA GLY A 273 9.60 -19.37 -2.21
C GLY A 273 9.26 -19.10 -3.67
N PHE A 274 8.07 -19.54 -4.11
CA PHE A 274 7.56 -19.29 -5.46
C PHE A 274 7.52 -17.80 -5.80
N LEU A 275 6.92 -16.98 -4.94
CA LEU A 275 6.84 -15.53 -5.14
C LEU A 275 8.24 -14.92 -5.30
N MET A 276 9.16 -15.31 -4.41
CA MET A 276 10.52 -14.78 -4.39
C MET A 276 11.31 -15.19 -5.64
N SER A 277 11.35 -16.48 -6.00
CA SER A 277 12.16 -16.97 -7.11
C SER A 277 11.60 -16.58 -8.49
N THR A 278 10.28 -16.53 -8.64
CA THR A 278 9.66 -16.31 -9.96
C THR A 278 9.35 -14.85 -10.26
N MET A 279 9.12 -14.00 -9.25
CA MET A 279 8.64 -12.63 -9.47
C MET A 279 9.59 -11.55 -8.95
N VAL A 280 10.33 -11.84 -7.88
CA VAL A 280 11.09 -10.79 -7.17
C VAL A 280 12.58 -10.91 -7.47
N ASN A 281 13.21 -12.04 -7.16
CA ASN A 281 14.66 -12.18 -7.09
C ASN A 281 15.35 -11.86 -8.42
N LYS A 282 14.83 -12.36 -9.54
CA LYS A 282 15.40 -12.10 -10.88
C LYS A 282 15.42 -10.62 -11.22
N GLU A 283 14.35 -9.91 -10.91
CA GLU A 283 14.26 -8.47 -11.19
C GLU A 283 15.10 -7.66 -10.20
N THR A 284 15.09 -8.01 -8.91
CA THR A 284 15.92 -7.31 -7.91
C THR A 284 17.41 -7.50 -8.19
N GLU A 285 17.84 -8.71 -8.57
CA GLU A 285 19.22 -8.99 -8.95
C GLU A 285 19.61 -8.19 -10.20
N TYR A 286 18.74 -8.15 -11.22
CA TYR A 286 18.98 -7.34 -12.40
C TYR A 286 19.13 -5.84 -12.04
N ILE A 287 18.26 -5.31 -11.17
CA ILE A 287 18.30 -3.92 -10.70
C ILE A 287 19.59 -3.63 -9.93
N GLU A 288 20.04 -4.54 -9.08
CA GLU A 288 21.25 -4.35 -8.27
C GLU A 288 22.52 -4.40 -9.12
N ASN A 289 22.56 -5.30 -10.11
CA ASN A 289 23.71 -5.48 -10.99
C ASN A 289 23.80 -4.41 -12.09
N ASN A 290 22.66 -3.99 -12.66
CA ASN A 290 22.62 -3.11 -13.83
C ASN A 290 22.16 -1.69 -13.50
N GLY A 291 21.63 -1.46 -12.30
CA GLY A 291 20.93 -0.23 -11.96
C GLY A 291 19.54 -0.15 -12.58
N LEU A 292 18.95 1.03 -12.47
CA LEU A 292 17.61 1.35 -12.97
C LEU A 292 17.72 2.43 -14.04
N ASN A 293 17.18 2.17 -15.24
CA ASN A 293 17.21 3.13 -16.35
C ASN A 293 15.99 4.04 -16.30
N LEU A 294 16.23 5.34 -16.16
CA LEU A 294 15.20 6.37 -16.09
C LEU A 294 14.84 6.89 -17.50
N ILE A 295 13.67 7.55 -17.63
CA ILE A 295 13.13 8.01 -18.94
C ILE A 295 14.07 9.01 -19.64
N ASN A 296 14.89 9.73 -18.88
CA ASN A 296 15.88 10.67 -19.41
C ASN A 296 17.24 10.02 -19.76
N GLY A 297 17.31 8.68 -19.78
CA GLY A 297 18.54 7.94 -20.10
C GLY A 297 19.56 7.88 -18.97
N ILE A 298 19.23 8.37 -17.76
CA ILE A 298 20.10 8.23 -16.59
C ILE A 298 19.96 6.83 -16.01
N THR A 299 21.08 6.15 -15.83
CA THR A 299 21.15 4.92 -15.03
C THR A 299 21.47 5.25 -13.58
N VAL A 300 20.66 4.76 -12.65
CA VAL A 300 20.81 5.03 -11.21
C VAL A 300 21.12 3.74 -10.46
N SER A 301 22.02 3.83 -9.48
CA SER A 301 22.30 2.70 -8.58
C SER A 301 21.17 2.53 -7.57
N VAL A 302 20.76 1.30 -7.32
CA VAL A 302 19.69 0.99 -6.37
C VAL A 302 20.23 0.08 -5.29
N GLN A 303 19.95 0.43 -4.04
CA GLN A 303 20.17 -0.40 -2.87
C GLN A 303 18.81 -0.87 -2.35
N ILE A 304 18.59 -2.18 -2.38
CA ILE A 304 17.36 -2.81 -1.92
C ILE A 304 17.56 -3.30 -0.48
N LEU A 305 16.60 -2.99 0.41
CA LEU A 305 16.65 -3.38 1.81
C LEU A 305 15.39 -4.17 2.18
N ARG A 306 15.50 -5.49 2.20
CA ARG A 306 14.40 -6.37 2.61
C ARG A 306 14.16 -6.33 4.10
N SER A 307 13.33 -5.37 4.48
CA SER A 307 13.13 -4.94 5.87
C SER A 307 11.66 -4.85 6.26
N GLN A 308 10.74 -5.04 5.30
CA GLN A 308 9.31 -5.12 5.55
C GLN A 308 8.86 -6.59 5.67
N ILE A 309 9.59 -7.37 6.47
CA ILE A 309 9.28 -8.76 6.80
C ILE A 309 9.15 -8.86 8.31
N ASP A 310 8.10 -9.53 8.79
CA ASP A 310 7.93 -9.80 10.21
C ASP A 310 8.77 -11.00 10.65
N GLY A 311 8.73 -11.33 11.95
CA GLY A 311 9.52 -12.44 12.50
C GLY A 311 9.13 -13.79 11.90
N LYS A 312 7.84 -14.01 11.63
CA LYS A 312 7.31 -15.24 11.06
C LYS A 312 7.76 -15.41 9.62
N MET A 313 7.61 -14.37 8.81
CA MET A 313 8.06 -14.34 7.42
C MET A 313 9.57 -14.55 7.33
N ALA A 314 10.34 -13.85 8.16
CA ALA A 314 11.77 -14.02 8.17
C ALA A 314 12.21 -15.40 8.71
N GLN A 315 11.44 -16.04 9.60
CA GLN A 315 11.63 -17.45 9.96
C GLN A 315 11.36 -18.39 8.78
N ILE A 316 10.25 -18.19 8.06
CA ILE A 316 9.91 -18.94 6.85
C ILE A 316 11.05 -18.80 5.84
N LEU A 317 11.44 -17.58 5.53
CA LEU A 317 12.54 -17.28 4.62
C LEU A 317 13.83 -17.96 5.10
N SER A 318 14.28 -17.72 6.33
CA SER A 318 15.52 -18.34 6.83
C SER A 318 15.52 -19.88 6.91
N GLY A 319 14.38 -20.54 6.66
CA GLY A 319 14.20 -21.98 6.86
C GLY A 319 14.40 -22.42 8.31
N ALA A 320 14.42 -21.47 9.25
CA ALA A 320 14.71 -21.68 10.66
C ALA A 320 13.48 -22.14 11.45
N GLY A 321 12.64 -23.00 10.86
CA GLY A 321 11.41 -23.49 11.48
C GLY A 321 11.65 -23.98 12.91
N GLY A 322 10.98 -23.37 13.89
CA GLY A 322 11.06 -23.73 15.30
C GLY A 322 12.17 -23.05 16.13
N ALA A 323 13.09 -22.29 15.52
CA ALA A 323 14.05 -21.46 16.25
C ALA A 323 13.44 -20.09 16.56
N CYS A 324 13.61 -19.58 17.78
CA CYS A 324 13.05 -18.27 18.15
C CYS A 324 13.89 -17.08 17.70
N CYS A 325 15.13 -17.35 17.31
CA CYS A 325 16.07 -16.34 16.84
C CYS A 325 16.56 -16.74 15.45
N GLN A 326 16.67 -15.75 14.56
CA GLN A 326 17.14 -15.95 13.19
C GLN A 326 18.67 -16.07 13.12
N PHE A 327 19.35 -15.63 14.17
CA PHE A 327 20.82 -15.57 14.25
C PHE A 327 21.41 -16.68 15.13
N CYS A 328 20.56 -17.52 15.75
CA CYS A 328 21.05 -18.65 16.52
C CYS A 328 20.16 -19.88 16.44
N THR A 329 20.68 -21.03 16.84
CA THR A 329 19.96 -22.31 16.88
C THR A 329 19.18 -22.53 18.18
N THR A 330 19.04 -21.49 19.01
CA THR A 330 18.38 -21.58 20.33
C THR A 330 16.88 -21.90 20.17
N THR A 331 16.43 -22.94 20.88
CA THR A 331 15.01 -23.35 20.88
C THR A 331 14.18 -22.49 21.85
N PHE A 332 12.86 -22.52 21.70
CA PHE A 332 11.96 -21.79 22.60
C PHE A 332 12.13 -22.17 24.08
N GLU A 333 12.33 -23.47 24.33
CA GLU A 333 12.56 -24.04 25.67
C GLU A 333 13.83 -23.47 26.32
N GLN A 334 14.91 -23.33 25.56
CA GLN A 334 16.18 -22.80 26.06
C GLN A 334 16.08 -21.32 26.49
N MET A 335 15.22 -20.51 25.88
CA MET A 335 15.01 -19.12 26.35
C MET A 335 14.25 -19.02 27.66
N HIS A 336 13.60 -20.10 28.09
CA HIS A 336 12.90 -20.13 29.38
C HIS A 336 13.86 -20.52 30.52
N ASP A 337 15.08 -20.95 30.21
CA ASP A 337 16.14 -21.19 31.20
C ASP A 337 16.86 -19.86 31.53
N LEU A 338 16.65 -19.37 32.76
CA LEU A 338 17.27 -18.14 33.26
C LEU A 338 18.81 -18.20 33.24
N THR A 339 19.39 -19.37 33.45
CA THR A 339 20.85 -19.57 33.43
C THR A 339 21.37 -19.35 32.03
N PHE A 340 20.72 -19.97 31.04
CA PHE A 340 21.05 -19.81 29.63
C PHE A 340 20.92 -18.34 29.17
N VAL A 341 19.87 -17.64 29.62
CA VAL A 341 19.69 -16.20 29.34
C VAL A 341 20.80 -15.35 29.96
N GLN A 342 21.27 -15.69 31.17
CA GLN A 342 22.37 -15.00 31.84
C GLN A 342 23.72 -15.22 31.14
N ASP A 343 23.95 -16.44 30.64
CA ASP A 343 25.17 -16.80 29.91
C ASP A 343 25.22 -16.17 28.51
N GLY A 344 24.08 -15.69 28.00
CA GLY A 344 23.95 -14.99 26.73
C GLY A 344 23.68 -15.91 25.55
N PHE A 345 23.17 -15.33 24.47
CA PHE A 345 22.80 -16.07 23.27
C PHE A 345 23.98 -16.16 22.30
N PRO A 346 24.46 -17.36 21.95
CA PRO A 346 25.50 -17.50 20.94
C PRO A 346 24.92 -17.15 19.56
N ILE A 347 25.53 -16.20 18.85
CA ILE A 347 25.24 -15.98 17.42
C ILE A 347 26.00 -17.07 16.65
N ASN A 348 25.31 -18.16 16.34
CA ASN A 348 25.91 -19.34 15.72
C ASN A 348 25.24 -19.73 14.38
N ARG A 349 24.32 -18.90 13.87
CA ARG A 349 23.89 -18.95 12.48
C ARG A 349 24.62 -17.86 11.72
N PHE A 350 25.45 -18.26 10.78
CA PHE A 350 26.08 -17.34 9.85
C PHE A 350 25.14 -17.09 8.68
N ILE A 351 25.27 -15.92 8.04
CA ILE A 351 24.51 -15.58 6.83
C ILE A 351 24.72 -16.65 5.73
N SER A 352 25.90 -17.28 5.70
CA SER A 352 26.21 -18.40 4.82
C SER A 352 25.32 -19.63 5.02
N ASP A 353 24.85 -19.88 6.25
CA ASP A 353 24.06 -21.07 6.58
C ASP A 353 22.61 -20.92 6.10
N ALA A 354 22.09 -19.68 6.10
CA ALA A 354 20.78 -19.37 5.53
C ALA A 354 20.77 -19.55 4.00
N LYS A 355 21.92 -19.38 3.34
CA LYS A 355 22.06 -19.53 1.88
C LYS A 355 21.82 -20.98 1.44
N ILE A 356 22.41 -21.94 2.14
CA ILE A 356 22.30 -23.37 1.84
C ILE A 356 20.85 -23.84 1.89
N ILE A 357 20.09 -23.41 2.90
CA ILE A 357 18.70 -23.85 3.09
C ILE A 357 17.80 -23.39 1.94
N PHE A 358 18.04 -22.19 1.40
CA PHE A 358 17.29 -21.72 0.23
C PHE A 358 17.68 -22.42 -1.06
N GLU A 359 18.98 -22.67 -1.26
CA GLU A 359 19.48 -23.39 -2.44
C GLU A 359 18.95 -24.83 -2.47
N GLU A 360 18.90 -25.52 -1.34
CA GLU A 360 18.37 -26.89 -1.23
C GLU A 360 16.86 -26.97 -1.48
N VAL A 361 16.06 -26.01 -0.97
CA VAL A 361 14.60 -25.96 -1.19
C VAL A 361 14.25 -25.65 -2.64
N ASP A 362 15.04 -24.81 -3.32
CA ASP A 362 14.84 -24.52 -4.74
C ASP A 362 15.29 -25.70 -5.63
N GLU A 363 16.40 -26.38 -5.33
CA GLU A 363 16.91 -27.50 -6.14
C GLU A 363 16.06 -28.78 -6.04
N GLU A 364 15.70 -29.24 -4.83
CA GLU A 364 14.87 -30.45 -4.67
C GLU A 364 13.53 -30.29 -5.38
N ARG A 365 13.00 -29.06 -5.41
CA ARG A 365 11.69 -28.79 -6.00
C ARG A 365 11.75 -28.42 -7.47
N PHE A 366 12.80 -27.75 -7.94
CA PHE A 366 13.07 -27.58 -9.37
C PHE A 366 13.10 -28.95 -10.05
N LEU A 367 13.77 -29.93 -9.45
CA LEU A 367 13.78 -31.32 -9.95
C LEU A 367 12.40 -32.00 -9.92
N SER A 368 11.55 -31.66 -8.94
CA SER A 368 10.17 -32.19 -8.84
C SER A 368 9.16 -31.49 -9.77
N LEU A 369 9.43 -30.25 -10.18
CA LEU A 369 8.58 -29.45 -11.07
C LEU A 369 9.02 -29.57 -12.53
N SER A 370 10.32 -29.76 -12.80
CA SER A 370 10.89 -29.99 -14.13
C SER A 370 10.59 -31.37 -14.71
N SER A 371 9.95 -32.27 -13.95
CA SER A 371 9.37 -33.50 -14.50
C SER A 371 8.06 -33.27 -15.26
N ASN A 372 7.53 -32.04 -15.24
CA ASN A 372 6.58 -31.55 -16.23
C ASN A 372 7.35 -30.63 -17.19
N GLU A 373 7.38 -31.01 -18.47
CA GLU A 373 8.23 -30.41 -19.49
C GLU A 373 8.03 -28.89 -19.64
N ASP A 374 9.14 -28.22 -20.01
CA ASP A 374 9.29 -26.82 -20.42
C ASP A 374 9.40 -25.73 -19.35
N LEU A 375 10.51 -25.70 -18.60
CA LEU A 375 11.13 -24.44 -18.12
C LEU A 375 12.59 -24.65 -17.68
N ILE A 376 13.54 -24.28 -18.54
CA ILE A 376 14.97 -24.22 -18.21
C ILE A 376 15.35 -22.74 -18.07
N LEU A 377 15.71 -22.29 -16.87
CA LEU A 377 16.38 -21.02 -16.65
C LEU A 377 17.60 -21.24 -15.73
N PRO A 378 18.77 -20.66 -16.05
CA PRO A 378 19.94 -20.78 -15.20
C PRO A 378 19.80 -19.85 -13.98
N MET A 379 20.19 -20.34 -12.81
CA MET A 379 20.09 -19.63 -11.55
C MET A 379 21.48 -19.59 -10.90
N HIS A 380 22.04 -18.40 -10.75
CA HIS A 380 23.25 -18.15 -9.96
C HIS A 380 22.94 -16.99 -9.02
N LEU A 381 22.70 -17.30 -7.73
CA LEU A 381 22.53 -16.28 -6.70
C LEU A 381 23.83 -16.12 -5.89
N TYR A 382 24.46 -14.96 -6.00
CA TYR A 382 25.53 -14.52 -5.11
C TYR A 382 25.23 -13.10 -4.66
N LEU A 383 25.05 -12.85 -3.36
CA LEU A 383 25.09 -11.48 -2.84
C LEU A 383 25.74 -11.36 -1.45
N ILE A 384 26.40 -10.20 -1.31
CA ILE A 384 27.22 -9.66 -0.22
C ILE A 384 26.36 -8.83 0.74
#